data_AF-A0A7W7ACL5-F1
#
_entry.id   AF-A0A7W7ACL5-F1
#
_cell.length_a   1.000
_cell.length_b   1.000
_cell.length_c   1.000
_cell.angle_alpha   90.00
_cell.angle_beta   90.00
_cell.angle_gamma   90.00
#
_symmetry.space_group_name_H-M   'P 1'
#
loop_
_entity.id
_entity.type
_entity.pdbx_description
1 polymer ?
#
loop_
_entity_poly.entity_id
_entity_poly.type
_entity_poly.pdbx_seq_one_letter_code
_entity_poly.pdbx_strand_id
1 'polypeptide(L)'
;MPAQAQQAPALSAQTHEDLRCSAAFALVSLEQSSGEMLAGWPQLAVRGKRFFADSGEAAMKEGQLSREQVRELIAVEVRALQTASDPDKALADLAKPCVARLDAKVAPLAMPNLSQCAAIFGIAYDEVHGREGMSPAAQDLRTLASVLAAREREALIAAGGTGDDADRKLSEARTAMGGTAADGTAEVDRYEIAHCYDLAKPAEKSHY
;
A
#
# COMPACT_ATOMS: atom_id res chain seq x y z
N MET A 1 -48.35 12.40 22.41
CA MET A 1 -47.85 11.35 21.49
C MET A 1 -46.51 10.88 22.02
N PRO A 2 -46.25 9.57 22.17
CA PRO A 2 -44.96 9.11 22.67
C PRO A 2 -43.87 9.36 21.62
N ALA A 3 -42.69 9.78 22.09
CA ALA A 3 -41.50 9.92 21.26
C ALA A 3 -41.12 8.54 20.71
N GLN A 4 -41.15 8.39 19.39
CA GLN A 4 -40.53 7.26 18.73
C GLN A 4 -39.02 7.37 18.99
N ALA A 5 -38.47 6.41 19.71
CA ALA A 5 -37.03 6.21 19.73
C ALA A 5 -36.62 5.96 18.28
N GLN A 6 -35.91 6.92 17.68
CA GLN A 6 -35.27 6.76 16.39
C GLN A 6 -34.45 5.47 16.47
N GLN A 7 -34.91 4.40 15.83
CA GLN A 7 -34.11 3.19 15.66
C GLN A 7 -32.90 3.64 14.85
N ALA A 8 -31.72 3.62 15.46
CA ALA A 8 -30.49 3.80 14.72
C ALA A 8 -30.56 2.82 13.53
N PRO A 9 -30.37 3.28 12.28
CA PRO A 9 -30.26 2.36 11.17
C PRO A 9 -29.07 1.45 11.48
N ALA A 10 -29.38 0.23 11.90
CA ALA A 10 -28.38 -0.70 12.41
C ALA A 10 -27.60 -1.18 11.20
N LEU A 11 -26.37 -0.66 11.06
CA LEU A 11 -25.41 -1.23 10.12
C LEU A 11 -25.36 -2.74 10.34
N SER A 12 -25.28 -3.50 9.27
CA SER A 12 -25.09 -4.94 9.35
C SER A 12 -23.82 -5.28 10.13
N ALA A 13 -23.80 -6.48 10.72
CA ALA A 13 -22.59 -6.99 11.39
C ALA A 13 -21.37 -6.95 10.45
N GLN A 14 -21.58 -7.25 9.17
CA GLN A 14 -20.57 -7.17 8.13
C GLN A 14 -19.98 -5.76 7.99
N THR A 15 -20.83 -4.72 7.92
CA THR A 15 -20.36 -3.33 7.80
C THR A 15 -19.69 -2.84 9.08
N HIS A 16 -20.17 -3.24 10.25
CA HIS A 16 -19.47 -2.99 11.51
C HIS A 16 -18.06 -3.60 11.51
N GLU A 17 -17.93 -4.87 11.10
CA GLU A 17 -16.63 -5.54 11.01
C GLU A 17 -15.70 -4.86 10.00
N ASP A 18 -16.24 -4.39 8.87
CA ASP A 18 -15.44 -3.66 7.87
C ASP A 18 -14.97 -2.29 8.39
N LEU A 19 -15.79 -1.56 9.16
CA LEU A 19 -15.36 -0.32 9.82
C LEU A 19 -14.30 -0.59 10.90
N ARG A 20 -14.43 -1.69 11.67
CA ARG A 20 -13.42 -2.12 12.64
C ARG A 20 -12.10 -2.50 11.96
N CYS A 21 -12.13 -3.22 10.84
CA CYS A 21 -10.93 -3.50 10.07
C CYS A 21 -10.33 -2.23 9.47
N SER A 22 -11.16 -1.27 9.04
CA SER A 22 -10.68 0.05 8.58
C SER A 22 -9.94 0.82 9.68
N ALA A 23 -10.41 0.75 10.93
CA ALA A 23 -9.72 1.31 12.09
C ALA A 23 -8.37 0.63 12.35
N ALA A 24 -8.35 -0.72 12.35
CA ALA A 24 -7.12 -1.48 12.52
C ALA A 24 -6.10 -1.17 11.41
N PHE A 25 -6.53 -1.07 10.15
CA PHE A 25 -5.64 -0.73 9.04
C PHE A 25 -5.07 0.69 9.17
N ALA A 26 -5.85 1.65 9.67
CA ALA A 26 -5.37 3.01 9.88
C ALA A 26 -4.27 3.06 10.96
N LEU A 27 -4.43 2.30 12.05
CA LEU A 27 -3.42 2.17 13.10
C LEU A 27 -2.15 1.52 12.57
N VAL A 28 -2.27 0.36 11.92
CA VAL A 28 -1.10 -0.35 11.38
C VAL A 28 -0.40 0.46 10.28
N SER A 29 -1.15 1.17 9.43
CA SER A 29 -0.54 2.04 8.41
C SER A 29 0.23 3.21 9.03
N LEU A 30 -0.16 3.69 10.23
CA LEU A 30 0.59 4.70 10.95
C LEU A 30 1.91 4.14 11.47
N GLU A 31 1.89 2.93 12.05
CA GLU A 31 3.11 2.25 12.49
C GLU A 31 4.04 1.91 11.30
N GLN A 32 3.49 1.46 10.17
CA GLN A 32 4.28 1.25 8.95
C GLN A 32 4.94 2.54 8.44
N SER A 33 4.28 3.69 8.63
CA SER A 33 4.86 4.98 8.24
C SER A 33 6.01 5.44 9.14
N SER A 34 6.12 4.92 10.36
CA SER A 34 7.28 5.15 11.24
C SER A 34 8.45 4.21 10.92
N GLY A 35 8.26 3.24 10.01
CA GLY A 35 9.26 2.29 9.55
C GLY A 35 9.10 0.88 10.15
N GLU A 36 8.08 0.65 10.98
CA GLU A 36 7.85 -0.65 11.62
C GLU A 36 6.88 -1.52 10.80
N MET A 37 7.37 -2.64 10.30
CA MET A 37 6.51 -3.66 9.68
C MET A 37 5.95 -4.59 10.75
N LEU A 38 4.63 -4.55 10.95
CA LEU A 38 3.97 -5.45 11.88
C LEU A 38 3.71 -6.82 11.25
N ALA A 39 4.11 -7.88 11.96
CA ALA A 39 3.92 -9.24 11.51
C ALA A 39 2.44 -9.56 11.25
N GLY A 40 2.15 -10.20 10.11
CA GLY A 40 0.80 -10.59 9.71
C GLY A 40 0.00 -9.51 8.99
N TRP A 41 0.54 -8.30 8.84
CA TRP A 41 -0.09 -7.22 8.07
C TRP A 41 0.65 -6.94 6.76
N PRO A 42 -0.05 -6.82 5.61
CA PRO A 42 0.55 -6.36 4.37
C PRO A 42 0.84 -4.85 4.45
N GLN A 43 1.46 -4.27 3.41
CA GLN A 43 1.56 -2.82 3.29
C GLN A 43 0.19 -2.17 3.05
N LEU A 44 -0.18 -1.24 3.93
CA LEU A 44 -1.54 -0.68 3.98
C LEU A 44 -1.68 0.74 3.45
N ALA A 45 -0.57 1.42 3.14
CA ALA A 45 -0.58 2.83 2.73
C ALA A 45 -1.51 3.10 1.52
N VAL A 46 -1.62 2.16 0.59
CA VAL A 46 -2.53 2.22 -0.57
C VAL A 46 -3.78 1.39 -0.32
N ARG A 47 -3.62 0.08 -0.13
CA ARG A 47 -4.75 -0.87 -0.06
C ARG A 47 -5.68 -0.58 1.11
N GLY A 48 -5.13 -0.20 2.27
CA GLY A 48 -5.91 0.19 3.45
C GLY A 48 -6.75 1.44 3.20
N LYS A 49 -6.22 2.45 2.49
CA LYS A 49 -6.99 3.65 2.10
C LYS A 49 -8.15 3.31 1.17
N ARG A 50 -7.93 2.43 0.19
CA ARG A 50 -8.99 1.96 -0.72
C ARG A 50 -10.09 1.24 0.04
N PHE A 51 -9.71 0.29 0.89
CA PHE A 51 -10.66 -0.43 1.73
C PHE A 51 -11.45 0.49 2.66
N PHE A 52 -10.79 1.49 3.26
CA PHE A 52 -11.43 2.50 4.09
C PHE A 52 -12.48 3.29 3.29
N ALA A 53 -12.15 3.74 2.08
CA ALA A 53 -13.06 4.48 1.22
C ALA A 53 -14.30 3.65 0.86
N ASP A 54 -14.09 2.41 0.41
CA ASP A 54 -15.16 1.50 -0.01
C ASP A 54 -16.07 1.10 1.17
N SER A 55 -15.47 0.82 2.33
CA SER A 55 -16.22 0.45 3.54
C SER A 55 -16.97 1.64 4.13
N GLY A 56 -16.40 2.85 4.07
CA GLY A 56 -17.07 4.07 4.48
C GLY A 56 -18.26 4.42 3.58
N GLU A 57 -18.12 4.25 2.27
CA GLU A 57 -19.22 4.44 1.31
C GLU A 57 -20.35 3.44 1.54
N ALA A 58 -20.01 2.16 1.77
CA ALA A 58 -21.00 1.15 2.11
C ALA A 58 -21.77 1.50 3.40
N ALA A 59 -21.07 1.95 4.45
CA ALA A 59 -21.69 2.37 5.71
C ALA A 59 -22.59 3.60 5.55
N MET A 60 -22.16 4.60 4.78
CA MET A 60 -23.00 5.77 4.47
C MET A 60 -24.28 5.36 3.75
N LYS A 61 -24.17 4.47 2.75
CA LYS A 61 -25.32 4.01 1.95
C LYS A 61 -26.29 3.16 2.76
N GLU A 62 -25.77 2.19 3.52
CA GLU A 62 -26.59 1.27 4.32
C GLU A 62 -27.28 1.97 5.49
N GLY A 63 -26.50 2.74 6.25
CA GLY A 63 -27.00 3.43 7.45
C GLY A 63 -27.59 4.81 7.19
N GLN A 64 -27.63 5.28 5.94
CA GLN A 64 -27.96 6.68 5.60
C GLN A 64 -27.14 7.68 6.45
N LEU A 65 -25.89 7.33 6.73
CA LEU A 65 -25.00 8.09 7.61
C LEU A 65 -24.27 9.18 6.82
N SER A 66 -23.98 10.30 7.48
CA SER A 66 -23.03 11.27 6.98
C SER A 66 -21.60 10.75 7.07
N ARG A 67 -20.69 11.38 6.32
CA ARG A 67 -19.25 11.08 6.39
C ARG A 67 -18.71 11.29 7.81
N GLU A 68 -19.17 12.33 8.50
CA GLU A 68 -18.78 12.65 9.88
C GLU A 68 -19.26 11.56 10.84
N GLN A 69 -20.50 11.06 10.67
CA GLN A 69 -21.01 9.97 11.49
C GLN A 69 -20.20 8.68 11.29
N VAL A 70 -19.84 8.34 10.04
CA VAL A 70 -18.95 7.19 9.77
C VAL A 70 -17.56 7.39 10.38
N ARG A 71 -16.99 8.60 10.30
CA ARG A 71 -15.71 8.92 10.95
C ARG A 71 -15.76 8.72 12.45
N GLU A 72 -16.84 9.14 13.11
CA GLU A 72 -17.02 8.92 14.55
C GLU A 72 -17.13 7.43 14.90
N LEU A 73 -17.84 6.64 14.09
CA LEU A 73 -17.89 5.18 14.28
C LEU A 73 -16.50 4.55 14.20
N ILE A 74 -15.70 4.92 13.20
CA ILE A 74 -14.32 4.44 13.08
C ILE A 74 -13.45 4.93 14.25
N ALA A 75 -13.61 6.18 14.69
CA ALA A 75 -12.89 6.72 15.83
C ALA A 75 -13.21 5.98 17.15
N VAL A 76 -14.45 5.49 17.32
CA VAL A 76 -14.80 4.60 18.43
C VAL A 76 -14.02 3.30 18.36
N GLU A 77 -13.94 2.65 17.19
CA GLU A 77 -13.17 1.41 17.00
C GLU A 77 -11.66 1.63 17.25
N VAL A 78 -11.10 2.73 16.74
CA VAL A 78 -9.70 3.12 17.00
C VAL A 78 -9.44 3.26 18.50
N ARG A 79 -10.29 4.00 19.21
CA ARG A 79 -10.18 4.17 20.67
C ARG A 79 -10.27 2.82 21.37
N ALA A 80 -11.24 1.97 21.00
CA ALA A 80 -11.42 0.66 21.61
C ALA A 80 -10.17 -0.23 21.47
N LEU A 81 -9.50 -0.20 20.31
CA LEU A 81 -8.24 -0.92 20.08
C LEU A 81 -7.09 -0.35 20.92
N GLN A 82 -6.95 0.97 20.94
CA GLN A 82 -5.87 1.65 21.68
C GLN A 82 -6.01 1.53 23.21
N THR A 83 -7.24 1.48 23.73
CA THR A 83 -7.51 1.37 25.17
C THR A 83 -7.76 -0.07 25.62
N ALA A 84 -7.55 -1.06 24.75
CA ALA A 84 -7.61 -2.46 25.14
C ALA A 84 -6.57 -2.76 26.24
N SER A 85 -6.82 -3.80 27.04
CA SER A 85 -5.86 -4.22 28.08
C SER A 85 -4.49 -4.61 27.50
N ASP A 86 -4.48 -5.05 26.25
CA ASP A 86 -3.29 -5.40 25.47
C ASP A 86 -3.53 -4.95 24.00
N PRO A 87 -3.17 -3.70 23.65
CA PRO A 87 -3.42 -3.14 22.31
C PRO A 87 -2.72 -3.91 21.19
N ASP A 88 -1.49 -4.38 21.43
CA ASP A 88 -0.69 -5.12 20.45
C ASP A 88 -1.36 -6.45 20.13
N LYS A 89 -1.80 -7.18 21.16
CA LYS A 89 -2.56 -8.42 20.97
C LYS A 89 -3.91 -8.16 20.31
N ALA A 90 -4.62 -7.10 20.70
CA ALA A 90 -5.91 -6.76 20.11
C ALA A 90 -5.79 -6.48 18.60
N LEU A 91 -4.70 -5.83 18.16
CA LEU A 91 -4.37 -5.68 16.75
C LEU A 91 -3.94 -7.01 16.13
N ALA A 92 -3.03 -7.76 16.74
CA ALA A 92 -2.55 -9.04 16.20
C ALA A 92 -3.70 -10.05 15.95
N ASP A 93 -4.68 -10.11 16.85
CA ASP A 93 -5.87 -10.96 16.72
C ASP A 93 -6.75 -10.57 15.53
N LEU A 94 -6.70 -9.29 15.09
CA LEU A 94 -7.42 -8.79 13.92
C LEU A 94 -6.68 -8.99 12.60
N ALA A 95 -5.37 -9.24 12.62
CA ALA A 95 -4.55 -9.30 11.41
C ALA A 95 -5.13 -10.28 10.36
N LYS A 96 -5.30 -11.55 10.74
CA LYS A 96 -5.80 -12.58 9.82
C LYS A 96 -7.22 -12.30 9.30
N PRO A 97 -8.25 -12.07 10.14
CA PRO A 97 -9.60 -11.84 9.63
C PRO A 97 -9.71 -10.54 8.83
N CYS A 98 -9.02 -9.47 9.22
CA CYS A 98 -9.06 -8.21 8.47
C CYS A 98 -8.32 -8.31 7.15
N VAL A 99 -7.14 -8.93 7.09
CA VAL A 99 -6.43 -9.11 5.81
C VAL A 99 -7.24 -9.96 4.83
N ALA A 100 -7.94 -11.01 5.28
CA ALA A 100 -8.83 -11.77 4.42
C ALA A 100 -9.97 -10.89 3.83
N ARG A 101 -10.52 -9.96 4.62
CA ARG A 101 -11.52 -8.98 4.15
C ARG A 101 -10.92 -7.98 3.17
N LEU A 102 -9.70 -7.52 3.43
CA LEU A 102 -8.96 -6.64 2.53
C LEU A 102 -8.77 -7.31 1.16
N ASP A 103 -8.26 -8.53 1.15
CA ASP A 103 -7.99 -9.30 -0.07
C ASP A 103 -9.27 -9.57 -0.90
N ALA A 104 -10.41 -9.74 -0.22
CA ALA A 104 -11.70 -9.93 -0.89
C ALA A 104 -12.22 -8.66 -1.60
N LYS A 105 -11.84 -7.47 -1.14
CA LYS A 105 -12.33 -6.19 -1.69
C LYS A 105 -11.30 -5.46 -2.55
N VAL A 106 -10.03 -5.61 -2.20
CA VAL A 106 -8.90 -4.89 -2.81
C VAL A 106 -7.86 -5.93 -3.19
N ALA A 107 -7.54 -6.02 -4.47
CA ALA A 107 -6.56 -6.99 -4.96
C ALA A 107 -5.21 -6.86 -4.22
N PRO A 108 -4.52 -7.97 -3.91
CA PRO A 108 -3.15 -7.94 -3.41
C PRO A 108 -2.22 -7.17 -4.34
N LEU A 109 -1.18 -6.55 -3.76
CA LEU A 109 -0.13 -5.90 -4.55
C LEU A 109 0.64 -6.96 -5.34
N ALA A 110 0.93 -6.68 -6.60
CA ALA A 110 1.78 -7.51 -7.43
C ALA A 110 3.24 -7.38 -6.99
N MET A 111 4.00 -8.48 -7.05
CA MET A 111 5.46 -8.40 -6.85
C MET A 111 6.12 -7.88 -8.12
N PRO A 112 6.80 -6.71 -8.08
CA PRO A 112 7.48 -6.16 -9.24
C PRO A 112 8.77 -6.94 -9.56
N ASN A 113 9.12 -7.06 -10.84
CA ASN A 113 10.44 -7.55 -11.27
C ASN A 113 11.49 -6.42 -11.29
N LEU A 114 12.75 -6.73 -11.64
CA LEU A 114 13.84 -5.74 -11.70
C LEU A 114 13.54 -4.55 -12.62
N SER A 115 13.09 -4.79 -13.85
CA SER A 115 12.72 -3.70 -14.79
C SER A 115 11.58 -2.82 -14.26
N GLN A 116 10.60 -3.43 -13.59
CA GLN A 116 9.48 -2.74 -12.95
C GLN A 116 9.94 -1.92 -11.74
N CYS A 117 10.80 -2.47 -10.89
CA CYS A 117 11.37 -1.74 -9.76
C CYS A 117 12.26 -0.56 -10.20
N ALA A 118 13.04 -0.72 -11.26
CA ALA A 118 13.82 0.38 -11.84
C ALA A 118 12.91 1.51 -12.34
N ALA A 119 11.79 1.15 -12.99
CA ALA A 119 10.79 2.12 -13.44
C ALA A 119 10.07 2.82 -12.27
N ILE A 120 9.65 2.09 -11.23
CA ILE A 120 9.01 2.66 -10.02
C ILE A 120 9.91 3.74 -9.39
N PHE A 121 11.17 3.42 -9.11
CA PHE A 121 12.08 4.41 -8.51
C PHE A 121 12.47 5.53 -9.48
N GLY A 122 12.51 5.26 -10.79
CA GLY A 122 12.73 6.29 -11.81
C GLY A 122 11.61 7.32 -11.87
N ILE A 123 10.35 6.86 -11.81
CA ILE A 123 9.16 7.74 -11.76
C ILE A 123 9.17 8.55 -10.46
N ALA A 124 9.38 7.89 -9.32
CA ALA A 124 9.47 8.58 -8.03
C ALA A 124 10.60 9.62 -8.01
N TYR A 125 11.75 9.31 -8.63
CA TYR A 125 12.83 10.27 -8.80
C TYR A 125 12.38 11.49 -9.60
N ASP A 126 11.73 11.31 -10.75
CA ASP A 126 11.29 12.43 -11.59
C ASP A 126 10.33 13.36 -10.83
N GLU A 127 9.41 12.79 -10.06
CA GLU A 127 8.45 13.54 -9.25
C GLU A 127 9.13 14.35 -8.14
N VAL A 128 9.99 13.71 -7.34
CA VAL A 128 10.72 14.37 -6.26
C VAL A 128 11.68 15.41 -6.81
N HIS A 129 12.43 15.07 -7.86
CA HIS A 129 13.35 15.98 -8.51
C HIS A 129 12.64 17.17 -9.17
N GLY A 130 11.47 16.95 -9.78
CA GLY A 130 10.66 18.03 -10.35
C GLY A 130 10.16 19.02 -9.29
N ARG A 131 9.88 18.54 -8.07
CA ARG A 131 9.39 19.37 -6.96
C ARG A 131 10.51 20.05 -6.18
N GLU A 132 11.62 19.36 -5.95
CA GLU A 132 12.64 19.74 -4.96
C GLU A 132 14.04 19.94 -5.57
N GLY A 133 14.22 19.66 -6.86
CA GLY A 133 15.53 19.55 -7.48
C GLY A 133 16.31 18.33 -6.98
N MET A 134 17.65 18.38 -7.05
CA MET A 134 18.51 17.28 -6.61
C MET A 134 18.65 17.24 -5.08
N SER A 135 17.56 16.90 -4.38
CA SER A 135 17.56 16.65 -2.94
C SER A 135 18.22 15.31 -2.60
N PRO A 136 18.60 15.06 -1.33
CA PRO A 136 19.11 13.75 -0.91
C PRO A 136 18.15 12.61 -1.26
N ALA A 137 16.84 12.81 -1.09
CA ALA A 137 15.82 11.84 -1.47
C ALA A 137 15.80 11.58 -3.00
N ALA A 138 15.91 12.62 -3.82
CA ALA A 138 16.03 12.46 -5.27
C ALA A 138 17.30 11.68 -5.64
N GLN A 139 18.43 12.00 -5.00
CA GLN A 139 19.69 11.30 -5.23
C GLN A 139 19.60 9.81 -4.87
N ASP A 140 18.95 9.46 -3.76
CA ASP A 140 18.76 8.08 -3.32
C ASP A 140 17.89 7.30 -4.31
N LEU A 141 16.75 7.87 -4.72
CA LEU A 141 15.85 7.27 -5.71
C LEU A 141 16.55 7.03 -7.06
N ARG A 142 17.33 8.03 -7.52
CA ARG A 142 18.14 7.90 -8.74
C ARG A 142 19.15 6.75 -8.64
N THR A 143 19.75 6.58 -7.46
CA THR A 143 20.74 5.53 -7.20
C THR A 143 20.09 4.15 -7.17
N LEU A 144 18.94 4.01 -6.50
CA LEU A 144 18.18 2.76 -6.48
C LEU A 144 17.73 2.35 -7.89
N ALA A 145 17.20 3.30 -8.66
CA ALA A 145 16.79 3.06 -10.05
C ALA A 145 17.96 2.59 -10.92
N SER A 146 19.14 3.21 -10.80
CA SER A 146 20.31 2.83 -11.60
C SER A 146 20.88 1.47 -11.22
N VAL A 147 20.90 1.11 -9.94
CA VAL A 147 21.35 -0.22 -9.46
C VAL A 147 20.45 -1.31 -10.04
N LEU A 148 19.14 -1.14 -9.98
CA LEU A 148 18.19 -2.14 -10.49
C LEU A 148 18.23 -2.26 -12.02
N ALA A 149 18.38 -1.14 -12.73
CA ALA A 149 18.56 -1.14 -14.18
C ALA A 149 19.85 -1.87 -14.60
N ALA A 150 20.96 -1.66 -13.88
CA ALA A 150 22.21 -2.37 -14.14
C ALA A 150 22.04 -3.89 -13.93
N ARG A 151 21.39 -4.30 -12.83
CA ARG A 151 21.11 -5.73 -12.55
C ARG A 151 20.23 -6.37 -13.62
N GLU A 152 19.21 -5.67 -14.11
CA GLU A 152 18.37 -6.18 -15.20
C GLU A 152 19.18 -6.38 -16.47
N ARG A 153 20.06 -5.42 -16.80
CA ARG A 153 20.96 -5.52 -17.95
C ARG A 153 21.91 -6.70 -17.83
N GLU A 154 22.53 -6.87 -16.67
CA GLU A 154 23.39 -8.02 -16.38
C GLU A 154 22.63 -9.34 -16.50
N ALA A 155 21.43 -9.43 -15.96
CA ALA A 155 20.59 -10.62 -16.02
C ALA A 155 20.19 -10.98 -17.46
N LEU A 156 19.83 -9.99 -18.28
CA LEU A 156 19.49 -10.20 -19.68
C LEU A 156 20.69 -10.62 -20.52
N ILE A 157 21.85 -9.99 -20.32
CA ILE A 157 23.09 -10.38 -21.00
C ILE A 157 23.49 -11.81 -20.62
N ALA A 158 23.40 -12.16 -19.33
CA ALA A 158 23.67 -13.51 -18.85
C ALA A 158 22.69 -14.54 -19.45
N ALA A 159 21.46 -14.14 -19.76
CA ALA A 159 20.47 -14.97 -20.47
C ALA A 159 20.67 -15.02 -22.00
N GLY A 160 21.73 -14.42 -22.53
CA GLY A 160 22.06 -14.40 -23.97
C GLY A 160 21.42 -13.27 -24.75
N GLY A 161 20.78 -12.30 -24.08
CA GLY A 161 20.27 -11.08 -24.69
C GLY A 161 21.36 -10.02 -24.93
N THR A 162 20.97 -8.89 -25.51
CA THR A 162 21.87 -7.75 -25.77
C THR A 162 21.65 -6.60 -24.78
N GLY A 163 22.59 -5.66 -24.76
CA GLY A 163 22.42 -4.40 -24.04
C GLY A 163 21.20 -3.60 -24.52
N ASP A 164 20.96 -3.59 -25.84
CA ASP A 164 19.82 -2.90 -26.45
C ASP A 164 18.48 -3.54 -26.06
N ASP A 165 18.43 -4.87 -25.90
CA ASP A 165 17.25 -5.56 -25.39
C ASP A 165 16.91 -5.14 -23.96
N ALA A 166 17.93 -4.96 -23.11
CA ALA A 166 17.75 -4.48 -21.76
C ALA A 166 17.25 -3.03 -21.73
N ASP A 167 17.85 -2.15 -22.54
CA ASP A 167 17.46 -0.75 -22.62
C ASP A 167 16.02 -0.61 -23.14
N ARG A 168 15.63 -1.43 -24.12
CA ARG A 168 14.24 -1.53 -24.61
C ARG A 168 13.29 -1.99 -23.51
N LYS A 169 13.61 -3.07 -22.79
CA LYS A 169 12.74 -3.60 -21.72
C LYS A 169 12.56 -2.60 -20.57
N LEU A 170 13.62 -1.90 -20.18
CA LEU A 170 13.55 -0.84 -19.17
C LEU A 170 12.66 0.32 -19.63
N SER A 171 12.77 0.72 -20.90
CA SER A 171 11.90 1.74 -21.49
C SER A 171 10.43 1.31 -21.51
N GLU A 172 10.15 0.08 -21.95
CA GLU A 172 8.80 -0.49 -21.97
C GLU A 172 8.17 -0.51 -20.56
N ALA A 173 8.95 -0.92 -19.54
CA ALA A 173 8.50 -0.91 -18.15
C ALA A 173 8.16 0.50 -17.65
N ARG A 174 9.00 1.50 -17.96
CA ARG A 174 8.75 2.90 -17.56
C ARG A 174 7.48 3.45 -18.21
N THR A 175 7.26 3.17 -19.50
CA THR A 175 6.03 3.58 -20.19
C THR A 175 4.80 2.89 -19.60
N ALA A 176 4.86 1.59 -19.32
CA ALA A 176 3.74 0.86 -18.73
C ALA A 176 3.36 1.39 -17.33
N MET A 177 4.34 1.79 -16.53
CA MET A 177 4.13 2.19 -15.13
C MET A 177 3.82 3.68 -14.93
N GLY A 178 4.13 4.55 -15.90
CA GLY A 178 3.83 5.97 -15.82
C GLY A 178 2.34 6.34 -15.99
N GLY A 179 1.46 5.34 -16.16
CA GLY A 179 0.04 5.53 -16.38
C GLY A 179 -0.82 5.42 -15.12
N THR A 180 -2.13 5.57 -15.32
CA THR A 180 -3.15 5.24 -14.33
C THR A 180 -3.82 3.91 -14.69
N ALA A 181 -4.10 3.11 -13.69
CA ALA A 181 -4.84 1.86 -13.82
C ALA A 181 -6.33 2.11 -14.16
N ALA A 182 -7.04 1.04 -14.52
CA ALA A 182 -8.44 1.11 -14.94
C ALA A 182 -9.41 1.62 -13.85
N ASP A 183 -9.03 1.50 -12.59
CA ASP A 183 -9.77 2.01 -11.42
C ASP A 183 -9.34 3.44 -11.01
N GLY A 184 -8.45 4.07 -11.78
CA GLY A 184 -8.00 5.44 -11.58
C GLY A 184 -6.84 5.62 -10.59
N THR A 185 -6.29 4.53 -10.01
CA THR A 185 -5.08 4.63 -9.18
C THR A 185 -3.83 4.78 -10.05
N ALA A 186 -2.74 5.31 -9.48
CA ALA A 186 -1.45 5.27 -10.18
C ALA A 186 -1.04 3.80 -10.39
N GLU A 187 -0.50 3.45 -11.56
CA GLU A 187 -0.14 2.05 -11.84
C GLU A 187 0.94 1.55 -10.85
N VAL A 188 1.84 2.43 -10.41
CA VAL A 188 2.86 2.14 -9.39
C VAL A 188 2.28 1.69 -8.05
N ASP A 189 1.07 2.14 -7.69
CA ASP A 189 0.42 1.82 -6.41
C ASP A 189 -0.06 0.37 -6.32
N ARG A 190 0.01 -0.37 -7.43
CA ARG A 190 -0.40 -1.78 -7.52
C ARG A 190 0.73 -2.75 -7.20
N TYR A 191 1.93 -2.26 -6.93
CA TYR A 191 3.12 -3.07 -6.73
C TYR A 191 3.65 -2.99 -5.30
N GLU A 192 4.22 -4.08 -4.82
CA GLU A 192 4.85 -4.16 -3.51
C GLU A 192 6.25 -3.52 -3.54
N ILE A 193 6.31 -2.21 -3.31
CA ILE A 193 7.56 -1.41 -3.43
C ILE A 193 8.63 -1.91 -2.44
N ALA A 194 8.25 -2.50 -1.30
CA ALA A 194 9.21 -3.08 -0.35
C ALA A 194 10.13 -4.11 -1.03
N HIS A 195 9.59 -4.89 -1.96
CA HIS A 195 10.36 -5.87 -2.73
C HIS A 195 11.45 -5.21 -3.60
N CYS A 196 11.21 -4.00 -4.10
CA CYS A 196 12.21 -3.26 -4.88
C CYS A 196 13.42 -2.86 -4.04
N TYR A 197 13.23 -2.55 -2.76
CA TYR A 197 14.34 -2.31 -1.85
C TYR A 197 15.14 -3.60 -1.60
N ASP A 198 14.47 -4.75 -1.45
CA ASP A 198 15.13 -6.05 -1.32
C ASP A 198 15.98 -6.38 -2.55
N LEU A 199 15.43 -6.16 -3.76
CA LEU A 199 16.15 -6.34 -5.01
C LEU A 199 17.30 -5.35 -5.21
N ALA A 200 17.30 -4.21 -4.52
CA ALA A 200 18.35 -3.20 -4.61
C ALA A 200 19.46 -3.38 -3.56
N LYS A 201 19.26 -4.21 -2.53
CA LYS A 201 20.26 -4.47 -1.49
C LYS A 201 21.61 -4.89 -2.11
N PRO A 202 22.75 -4.39 -1.59
CA PRO A 202 24.06 -4.83 -2.07
C PRO A 202 24.18 -6.34 -2.03
N ALA A 203 24.80 -6.95 -3.05
CA ALA A 203 25.17 -8.35 -2.96
C ALA A 203 26.08 -8.53 -1.74
N GLU A 204 25.87 -9.60 -0.96
CA GLU A 204 26.82 -9.94 0.10
C GLU A 204 28.20 -10.07 -0.53
N LYS A 205 29.18 -9.39 0.06
CA LYS A 205 30.56 -9.49 -0.42
C LYS A 205 30.98 -10.96 -0.26
N SER A 206 31.08 -11.66 -1.38
CA SER A 206 31.88 -12.88 -1.43
C SER A 206 33.31 -12.47 -1.14
N HIS A 207 33.75 -12.65 0.11
CA HIS A 207 35.14 -12.56 0.48
C HIS A 207 35.86 -13.72 -0.21
N TYR A 208 36.46 -13.41 -1.37
CA TYR A 208 37.53 -14.23 -1.95
C TYR A 208 38.87 -13.77 -1.41
#